data_AF-A0A661P3M6-F1
#
_entry.id   AF-A0A661P3M6-F1
#
_cell.length_a   1.000
_cell.length_b   1.000
_cell.length_c   1.000
_cell.angle_alpha   90.00
_cell.angle_beta   90.00
_cell.angle_gamma   90.00
#
_symmetry.space_group_name_H-M   'P 1'
#
loop_
_entity.id
_entity.type
_entity.pdbx_description
1 polymer ?
#
loop_
_entity_poly.entity_id
_entity_poly.type
_entity_poly.pdbx_seq_one_letter_code
_entity_poly.pdbx_strand_id
1 'polypeptide(L)'
;MGAPYEKSILIAIVILGTAFMNGCFEKGQEEHVAKTEINLSNNGLEVKIFPTNETKVNGVITVELEKIPSKATKILVSMVPQGFSGDLYNNSNVIIQWINNPYEGQQILLDTTKVENGVYGIGVSATYEGAPESSPWIALVQTQVNVEN
;
A
#
# COMPACT_ATOMS: atom_id res chain seq x y z
N MET A 1 22.67 78.07 14.13
CA MET A 1 22.04 77.94 15.46
C MET A 1 22.41 76.56 16.02
N GLY A 2 23.13 76.54 17.15
CA GLY A 2 23.09 75.50 18.19
C GLY A 2 23.61 74.09 17.88
N ALA A 3 24.83 73.78 18.33
CA ALA A 3 25.33 72.42 18.61
C ALA A 3 24.69 71.85 19.91
N PRO A 4 24.91 70.57 20.32
CA PRO A 4 26.23 70.14 20.86
C PRO A 4 26.72 68.75 20.34
N TYR A 5 28.02 68.48 20.18
CA TYR A 5 29.01 67.98 21.18
C TYR A 5 28.45 66.83 22.05
N GLU A 6 29.07 65.71 22.36
CA GLU A 6 30.44 65.17 22.29
C GLU A 6 30.33 63.70 22.78
N LYS A 7 31.18 62.79 22.32
CA LYS A 7 32.00 61.84 23.13
C LYS A 7 32.47 60.65 22.31
N SER A 8 33.78 60.64 22.09
CA SER A 8 34.62 59.50 21.73
C SER A 8 34.46 58.34 22.73
N ILE A 9 34.56 57.10 22.26
CA ILE A 9 35.34 56.02 22.89
C ILE A 9 35.72 55.03 21.77
N LEU A 10 37.02 54.93 21.51
CA LEU A 10 37.66 53.83 20.81
C LEU A 10 37.87 52.71 21.83
N ILE A 11 37.36 51.50 21.59
CA ILE A 11 37.90 50.27 22.18
C ILE A 11 37.98 49.22 21.07
N ALA A 12 39.22 48.87 20.70
CA ALA A 12 39.54 47.70 19.91
C ALA A 12 39.71 46.50 20.85
N ILE A 13 39.02 45.39 20.57
CA ILE A 13 39.39 44.06 21.06
C ILE A 13 39.31 43.08 19.88
N VAL A 14 40.49 42.71 19.38
CA VAL A 14 40.79 41.51 18.60
C VAL A 14 40.96 40.38 19.61
N ILE A 15 40.36 39.19 19.45
CA ILE A 15 40.93 37.87 19.81
C ILE A 15 40.17 36.70 19.11
N LEU A 16 40.92 36.00 18.25
CA LEU A 16 40.99 34.54 17.99
C LEU A 16 39.72 33.66 17.78
N GLY A 17 39.61 33.16 16.54
CA GLY A 17 39.80 31.76 16.18
C GLY A 17 38.94 30.66 16.83
N THR A 18 38.15 29.95 16.02
CA THR A 18 38.29 28.50 15.79
C THR A 18 37.38 28.06 14.65
N ALA A 19 37.91 27.14 13.84
CA ALA A 19 37.22 26.49 12.73
C ALA A 19 35.97 25.76 13.21
N PHE A 20 34.81 26.09 12.66
CA PHE A 20 33.67 25.18 12.71
C PHE A 20 33.94 24.06 11.73
N MET A 21 34.27 22.91 12.33
CA MET A 21 34.49 21.66 11.65
C MET A 21 33.31 21.32 10.73
N ASN A 22 33.67 20.88 9.53
CA ASN A 22 32.89 19.95 8.72
C ASN A 22 32.26 18.85 9.59
N GLY A 23 31.03 18.48 9.23
CA GLY A 23 30.44 17.21 9.63
C GLY A 23 29.15 17.33 10.41
N CYS A 24 28.14 18.01 9.85
CA CYS A 24 26.77 17.63 10.19
C CYS A 24 26.41 16.43 9.31
N PHE A 25 26.40 15.26 9.95
CA PHE A 25 25.85 14.01 9.47
C PHE A 25 24.44 14.22 8.90
N GLU A 26 24.29 14.08 7.58
CA GLU A 26 23.03 13.58 7.04
C GLU A 26 23.21 12.09 6.82
N LYS A 27 22.89 11.33 7.88
CA LYS A 27 22.48 9.93 7.73
C LYS A 27 21.38 9.93 6.69
N GLY A 28 21.59 9.25 5.56
CA GLY A 28 20.50 8.85 4.69
C GLY A 28 19.44 8.18 5.55
N GLN A 29 18.34 8.89 5.78
CA GLN A 29 17.09 8.25 6.13
C GLN A 29 16.75 7.44 4.88
N GLU A 30 16.96 6.12 4.94
CA GLU A 30 16.05 5.22 4.25
C GLU A 30 14.66 5.66 4.71
N GLU A 31 13.96 6.34 3.81
CA GLU A 31 12.54 6.59 3.92
C GLU A 31 11.90 5.22 4.11
N HIS A 32 11.59 4.87 5.35
CA HIS A 32 10.69 3.79 5.68
C HIS A 32 9.35 4.21 5.04
N VAL A 33 9.14 3.83 3.78
CA VAL A 33 7.83 3.91 3.15
C VAL A 33 6.93 3.10 4.06
N ALA A 34 6.08 3.80 4.83
CA ALA A 34 5.11 3.16 5.67
C ALA A 34 4.27 2.26 4.75
N LYS A 35 4.42 0.94 4.89
CA LYS A 35 3.61 -0.02 4.14
C LYS A 35 2.17 0.34 4.42
N THR A 36 1.47 0.80 3.40
CA THR A 36 0.06 1.09 3.55
C THR A 36 -0.68 -0.22 3.67
N GLU A 37 -1.57 -0.30 4.65
CA GLU A 37 -2.35 -1.48 4.94
C GLU A 37 -3.83 -1.12 4.83
N ILE A 38 -4.55 -1.87 4.01
CA ILE A 38 -5.98 -1.74 3.83
C ILE A 38 -6.63 -2.94 4.52
N ASN A 39 -7.34 -2.67 5.61
CA ASN A 39 -8.08 -3.66 6.39
C ASN A 39 -9.52 -3.74 5.89
N LEU A 40 -9.98 -4.93 5.52
CA LEU A 40 -11.34 -5.17 5.04
C LEU A 40 -11.99 -6.31 5.83
N SER A 41 -13.27 -6.17 6.16
CA SER A 41 -14.02 -7.20 6.86
C SER A 41 -15.47 -7.29 6.37
N ASN A 42 -15.96 -8.51 6.13
CA ASN A 42 -17.36 -8.78 5.86
C ASN A 42 -17.70 -10.24 6.18
N ASN A 43 -18.80 -10.49 6.91
CA ASN A 43 -19.36 -11.84 7.15
C ASN A 43 -18.33 -12.89 7.61
N GLY A 44 -17.38 -12.49 8.47
CA GLY A 44 -16.34 -13.38 9.01
C GLY A 44 -15.13 -13.60 8.10
N LEU A 45 -15.09 -12.95 6.93
CA LEU A 45 -13.90 -12.80 6.11
C LEU A 45 -13.19 -11.50 6.52
N GLU A 46 -11.97 -11.60 7.00
CA GLU A 46 -11.09 -10.46 7.34
C GLU A 46 -9.80 -10.58 6.53
N VAL A 47 -9.45 -9.49 5.85
CA VAL A 47 -8.34 -9.45 4.89
C VAL A 47 -7.54 -8.19 5.06
N LYS A 48 -6.21 -8.33 5.04
CA LYS A 48 -5.27 -7.23 4.89
C LYS A 48 -4.68 -7.20 3.49
N ILE A 49 -4.72 -6.03 2.87
CA ILE A 49 -4.10 -5.80 1.56
C ILE A 49 -2.96 -4.80 1.76
N PHE A 50 -1.79 -5.13 1.22
CA PHE A 50 -0.56 -4.33 1.33
C PHE A 50 -0.11 -3.86 -0.06
N PRO A 51 -0.54 -2.67 -0.51
CA PRO A 51 0.03 -2.00 -1.67
C PRO A 51 1.47 -1.54 -1.43
N THR A 52 2.20 -1.26 -2.51
CA THR A 52 3.59 -0.79 -2.42
C THR A 52 3.68 0.60 -1.77
N ASN A 53 2.76 1.52 -2.08
CA ASN A 53 2.72 2.85 -1.50
C ASN A 53 1.30 3.42 -1.53
N GLU A 54 0.66 3.64 -0.38
CA GLU A 54 -0.73 4.07 -0.29
C GLU A 54 -1.70 3.19 -1.10
N THR A 55 -2.28 3.74 -2.16
CA THR A 55 -3.09 3.01 -3.13
C THR A 55 -2.31 2.67 -4.40
N LYS A 56 -1.08 3.16 -4.53
CA LYS A 56 -0.20 2.93 -5.68
C LYS A 56 0.53 1.62 -5.56
N VAL A 57 0.62 0.92 -6.68
CA VAL A 57 1.28 -0.36 -6.79
C VAL A 57 2.26 -0.32 -7.94
N ASN A 58 3.50 -0.67 -7.61
CA ASN A 58 4.53 -1.04 -8.57
C ASN A 58 5.14 -2.35 -8.04
N GLY A 59 4.99 -3.43 -8.81
CA GLY A 59 5.46 -4.77 -8.42
C GLY A 59 4.36 -5.70 -7.90
N VAL A 60 4.43 -6.09 -6.62
CA VAL A 60 3.58 -7.15 -6.05
C VAL A 60 2.70 -6.60 -4.93
N ILE A 61 1.42 -6.96 -4.95
CA ILE A 61 0.49 -6.72 -3.84
C ILE A 61 0.40 -8.00 -3.00
N THR A 62 0.47 -7.86 -1.69
CA THR A 62 0.17 -8.97 -0.77
C THR A 62 -1.26 -8.86 -0.26
N VAL A 63 -1.99 -9.98 -0.31
CA VAL A 63 -3.30 -10.16 0.30
C VAL A 63 -3.16 -11.22 1.39
N GLU A 64 -3.40 -10.86 2.65
CA GLU A 64 -3.33 -11.76 3.80
C GLU A 64 -4.73 -12.08 4.31
N LEU A 65 -5.02 -13.37 4.45
CA LEU A 65 -6.29 -13.87 5.00
C LEU A 65 -6.21 -13.92 6.52
N GLU A 66 -6.67 -12.88 7.21
CA GLU A 66 -6.62 -12.86 8.69
C GLU A 66 -7.66 -13.78 9.31
N LYS A 67 -8.86 -13.78 8.76
CA LYS A 67 -9.96 -14.61 9.23
C LYS A 67 -10.78 -15.12 8.07
N ILE A 68 -11.20 -16.37 8.17
CA ILE A 68 -11.95 -17.04 7.11
C ILE A 68 -13.29 -17.51 7.68
N PRO A 69 -14.43 -17.33 6.96
CA PRO A 69 -15.69 -17.89 7.38
C PRO A 69 -15.57 -19.41 7.57
N SER A 70 -16.08 -19.94 8.68
CA SER A 70 -15.87 -21.37 9.05
C SER A 70 -16.38 -22.39 8.04
N LYS A 71 -17.31 -22.00 7.15
CA LYS A 71 -17.85 -22.84 6.08
C LYS A 71 -17.06 -22.74 4.78
N ALA A 72 -16.14 -21.79 4.64
CA ALA A 72 -15.43 -21.56 3.39
C ALA A 72 -14.41 -22.68 3.16
N THR A 73 -14.42 -23.26 1.97
CA THR A 73 -13.43 -24.25 1.52
C THR A 73 -12.60 -23.72 0.35
N LYS A 74 -12.98 -22.57 -0.20
CA LYS A 74 -12.32 -21.91 -1.34
C LYS A 74 -12.33 -20.39 -1.16
N ILE A 75 -11.25 -19.73 -1.54
CA ILE A 75 -11.16 -18.28 -1.73
C ILE A 75 -10.90 -17.97 -3.21
N LEU A 76 -11.59 -16.98 -3.75
CA LEU A 76 -11.24 -16.31 -4.99
C LEU A 76 -10.61 -14.96 -4.65
N VAL A 77 -9.34 -14.78 -5.01
CA VAL A 77 -8.68 -13.47 -5.03
C VAL A 77 -8.63 -13.01 -6.48
N SER A 78 -9.15 -11.80 -6.75
CA SER A 78 -9.20 -11.24 -8.08
C SER A 78 -8.73 -9.80 -8.09
N MET A 79 -8.09 -9.40 -9.19
CA MET A 79 -7.74 -8.01 -9.49
C MET A 79 -8.18 -7.72 -10.93
N VAL A 80 -9.07 -6.75 -11.08
CA VAL A 80 -9.77 -6.49 -12.34
C VAL A 80 -9.76 -4.98 -12.64
N PRO A 81 -9.49 -4.53 -13.88
CA PRO A 81 -9.53 -3.11 -14.23
C PRO A 81 -10.90 -2.49 -13.96
N GLN A 82 -10.92 -1.23 -13.51
CA GLN A 82 -12.17 -0.51 -13.31
C GLN A 82 -12.94 -0.38 -14.64
N GLY A 83 -14.23 -0.68 -14.63
CA GLY A 83 -15.07 -0.63 -15.82
C GLY A 83 -14.81 -1.77 -16.82
N PHE A 84 -14.08 -2.82 -16.42
CA PHE A 84 -13.81 -3.97 -17.27
C PHE A 84 -15.12 -4.60 -17.78
N SER A 85 -15.16 -4.84 -19.09
CA SER A 85 -16.19 -5.61 -19.76
C SER A 85 -15.50 -6.58 -20.71
N GLY A 86 -15.55 -7.87 -20.41
CA GLY A 86 -14.81 -8.89 -21.15
C GLY A 86 -14.76 -10.22 -20.42
N ASP A 87 -14.02 -11.15 -20.99
CA ASP A 87 -13.77 -12.46 -20.36
C ASP A 87 -12.70 -12.34 -19.28
N LEU A 88 -13.09 -12.63 -18.04
CA LEU A 88 -12.23 -12.57 -16.86
C LEU A 88 -11.07 -13.58 -16.90
N TYR A 89 -11.24 -14.74 -17.56
CA TYR A 89 -10.24 -15.81 -17.54
C TYR A 89 -9.22 -15.73 -18.67
N ASN A 90 -9.49 -14.90 -19.68
CA ASN A 90 -8.68 -14.81 -20.89
C ASN A 90 -8.11 -13.40 -21.14
N ASN A 91 -8.14 -12.52 -20.15
CA ASN A 91 -7.60 -11.16 -20.25
C ASN A 91 -6.30 -11.01 -19.45
N SER A 92 -5.24 -10.48 -20.09
CA SER A 92 -3.93 -10.29 -19.45
C SER A 92 -3.90 -9.24 -18.35
N ASN A 93 -4.85 -8.30 -18.35
CA ASN A 93 -5.01 -7.29 -17.31
C ASN A 93 -5.88 -7.80 -16.15
N VAL A 94 -6.31 -9.06 -16.14
CA VAL A 94 -7.07 -9.65 -15.04
C VAL A 94 -6.20 -10.67 -14.33
N ILE A 95 -6.10 -10.54 -13.01
CA ILE A 95 -5.45 -11.54 -12.15
C ILE A 95 -6.55 -12.27 -11.40
N ILE A 96 -6.60 -13.59 -11.52
CA ILE A 96 -7.53 -14.45 -10.78
C ILE A 96 -6.74 -15.60 -10.17
N GLN A 97 -6.92 -15.80 -8.86
CA GLN A 97 -6.34 -16.89 -8.12
C GLN A 97 -7.40 -17.59 -7.26
N TRP A 98 -7.55 -18.88 -7.49
CA TRP A 98 -8.37 -19.76 -6.65
C TRP A 98 -7.50 -20.46 -5.62
N ILE A 99 -7.85 -20.30 -4.35
CA ILE A 99 -7.18 -20.95 -3.23
C ILE A 99 -8.11 -22.03 -2.69
N ASN A 100 -7.70 -23.29 -2.83
CA ASN A 100 -8.42 -24.43 -2.26
C ASN A 100 -7.88 -24.72 -0.86
N ASN A 101 -8.76 -25.04 0.09
CA ASN A 101 -8.42 -25.28 1.50
C ASN A 101 -7.61 -24.11 2.11
N PRO A 102 -8.17 -22.88 2.08
CA PRO A 102 -7.49 -21.69 2.58
C PRO A 102 -7.28 -21.78 4.10
N TYR A 103 -6.28 -21.09 4.62
CA TYR A 103 -5.99 -21.02 6.06
C TYR A 103 -5.68 -19.59 6.53
N GLU A 104 -5.94 -19.31 7.81
CA GLU A 104 -5.67 -18.01 8.41
C GLU A 104 -4.17 -17.72 8.48
N GLY A 105 -3.77 -16.47 8.18
CA GLY A 105 -2.39 -16.05 7.98
C GLY A 105 -1.80 -16.38 6.61
N GLN A 106 -2.58 -17.00 5.70
CA GLN A 106 -2.11 -17.27 4.34
C GLN A 106 -1.94 -15.97 3.55
N GLN A 107 -0.80 -15.84 2.89
CA GLN A 107 -0.48 -14.72 2.00
C GLN A 107 -0.64 -15.13 0.53
N ILE A 108 -1.36 -14.32 -0.22
CA ILE A 108 -1.53 -14.42 -1.68
C ILE A 108 -0.83 -13.23 -2.32
N LEU A 109 0.00 -13.51 -3.32
CA LEU A 109 0.78 -12.50 -4.03
C LEU A 109 0.16 -12.23 -5.40
N LEU A 110 -0.16 -10.97 -5.67
CA LEU A 110 -0.65 -10.51 -6.96
C LEU A 110 0.49 -9.78 -7.69
N ASP A 111 1.04 -10.41 -8.73
CA ASP A 111 2.08 -9.84 -9.58
C ASP A 111 1.45 -8.85 -10.58
N THR A 112 1.61 -7.56 -10.30
CA THR A 112 1.04 -6.48 -11.13
C THR A 112 1.96 -6.04 -12.26
N THR A 113 3.19 -6.56 -12.36
CA THR A 113 4.16 -6.12 -13.38
C THR A 113 3.73 -6.40 -14.82
N LYS A 114 2.71 -7.26 -14.99
CA LYS A 114 2.19 -7.69 -16.29
C LYS A 114 0.85 -7.05 -16.67
N VAL A 115 0.27 -6.25 -15.77
CA VAL A 115 -0.99 -5.55 -16.04
C VAL A 115 -0.71 -4.10 -16.41
N GLU A 116 -1.58 -3.52 -17.22
CA GLU A 116 -1.48 -2.12 -17.64
C GLU A 116 -1.69 -1.15 -16.48
N ASN A 117 -1.15 0.06 -16.60
CA ASN A 117 -1.36 1.12 -15.62
C ASN A 117 -2.83 1.56 -15.58
N GLY A 118 -3.35 1.82 -14.38
CA GLY A 118 -4.74 2.24 -14.19
C GLY A 118 -5.33 1.83 -12.85
N VAL A 119 -6.63 2.10 -12.67
CA VAL A 119 -7.36 1.74 -11.44
C VAL A 119 -7.89 0.32 -11.54
N TYR A 120 -7.63 -0.47 -10.51
CA TYR A 120 -8.05 -1.86 -10.39
C TYR A 120 -8.87 -2.08 -9.12
N GLY A 121 -9.94 -2.85 -9.24
CA GLY A 121 -10.62 -3.42 -8.09
C GLY A 121 -9.92 -4.70 -7.65
N ILE A 122 -9.64 -4.83 -6.35
CA ILE A 122 -9.21 -6.09 -5.73
C ILE A 122 -10.40 -6.64 -4.97
N GLY A 123 -10.82 -7.85 -5.33
CA GLY A 123 -11.90 -8.58 -4.66
C GLY A 123 -11.39 -9.87 -4.01
N VAL A 124 -11.76 -10.09 -2.76
CA VAL A 124 -11.55 -11.37 -2.06
C VAL A 124 -12.91 -11.93 -1.69
N SER A 125 -13.23 -13.09 -2.25
CA SER A 125 -14.53 -13.75 -2.08
C SER A 125 -14.37 -15.13 -1.49
N ALA A 126 -15.16 -15.45 -0.47
CA ALA A 126 -15.17 -16.76 0.16
C ALA A 126 -16.34 -17.60 -0.33
N THR A 127 -16.09 -18.87 -0.63
CA THR A 127 -17.10 -19.84 -1.07
C THR A 127 -16.78 -21.24 -0.52
N TYR A 128 -17.63 -22.20 -0.83
CA TYR A 128 -17.54 -23.59 -0.40
C TYR A 128 -17.82 -24.56 -1.55
N GLU A 129 -17.33 -25.78 -1.40
CA GLU A 129 -17.55 -26.84 -2.40
C GLU A 129 -19.05 -27.11 -2.58
N GLY A 130 -19.52 -27.11 -3.82
CA GLY A 130 -20.95 -27.30 -4.14
C GLY A 130 -21.85 -26.09 -3.84
N ALA A 131 -21.29 -24.90 -3.61
CA ALA A 131 -22.10 -23.69 -3.50
C ALA A 131 -22.96 -23.47 -4.76
N PRO A 132 -24.22 -23.00 -4.61
CA PRO A 132 -25.12 -22.81 -5.74
C PRO A 132 -24.65 -21.65 -6.62
N GLU A 133 -24.75 -21.81 -7.95
CA GLU A 133 -24.37 -20.76 -8.91
C GLU A 133 -25.16 -19.45 -8.72
N SER A 134 -26.40 -19.52 -8.20
CA SER A 134 -27.24 -18.36 -7.93
C SER A 134 -26.78 -17.52 -6.74
N SER A 135 -26.02 -18.10 -5.81
CA SER A 135 -25.51 -17.41 -4.62
C SER A 135 -24.22 -18.09 -4.13
N PRO A 136 -23.13 -18.01 -4.90
CA PRO A 136 -21.94 -18.81 -4.65
C PRO A 136 -21.12 -18.27 -3.48
N TRP A 137 -21.29 -17.01 -3.10
CA TRP A 137 -20.42 -16.32 -2.14
C TRP A 137 -21.00 -16.31 -0.72
N ILE A 138 -20.19 -16.72 0.26
CA ILE A 138 -20.50 -16.57 1.69
C ILE A 138 -20.18 -15.14 2.16
N ALA A 139 -19.04 -14.64 1.71
CA ALA A 139 -18.50 -13.34 2.08
C ALA A 139 -17.72 -12.76 0.90
N LEU A 140 -17.70 -11.44 0.81
CA LEU A 140 -16.94 -10.71 -0.18
C LEU A 140 -16.45 -9.40 0.44
N VAL A 141 -15.18 -9.10 0.25
CA VAL A 141 -14.60 -7.79 0.52
C VAL A 141 -13.93 -7.27 -0.75
N GLN A 142 -13.95 -5.94 -0.92
CA GLN A 142 -13.35 -5.31 -2.09
C GLN A 142 -12.73 -3.96 -1.74
N THR A 143 -11.66 -3.61 -2.46
CA THR A 143 -11.05 -2.27 -2.45
C THR A 143 -10.57 -1.91 -3.85
N GLN A 144 -9.99 -0.72 -4.01
CA GLN A 144 -9.36 -0.27 -5.24
C GLN A 144 -7.91 0.14 -5.00
N VAL A 145 -7.09 -0.06 -6.02
CA VAL A 145 -5.68 0.36 -6.08
C VAL A 145 -5.39 0.98 -7.45
N ASN A 146 -4.36 1.81 -7.53
CA ASN A 146 -3.83 2.36 -8.77
C ASN A 146 -2.52 1.67 -9.13
N VAL A 147 -2.47 0.99 -10.28
CA VAL A 147 -1.26 0.37 -10.81
C VAL A 147 -0.47 1.43 -11.60
N GLU A 148 0.78 1.63 -11.20
CA GLU A 148 1.75 2.55 -11.80
C GLU A 148 3.10 1.85 -11.97
N ASN A 149 3.18 0.93 -12.94
CA ASN A 149 4.41 0.26 -13.36
C ASN A 149 5.28 1.14 -14.26
#